data_AF-A0A1I2TDM6-F1
#
_entry.id   AF-A0A1I2TDM6-F1
#
_cell.length_a   1.000
_cell.length_b   1.000
_cell.length_c   1.000
_cell.angle_alpha   90.00
_cell.angle_beta   90.00
_cell.angle_gamma   90.00
#
_symmetry.space_group_name_H-M   'P 1'
#
loop_
_entity.id
_entity.type
_entity.pdbx_description
1 polymer ?
#
loop_
_entity_poly.entity_id
_entity_poly.type
_entity_poly.pdbx_seq_one_letter_code
_entity_poly.pdbx_strand_id
1 'polypeptide(L)'
;MPSSDLKPRPPRRRVTLDAQLLTYWEREATRLEALAAAARFGWVARGYARKAERARAQAARSAEREAARGQAPEGEPEETEQAA
;
A
#
# COMPACT_ATOMS: atom_id res chain seq x y z
N MET A 1 9.71 44.11 9.59
CA MET A 1 8.55 43.24 9.34
C MET A 1 9.06 41.96 8.67
N PRO A 2 9.16 40.82 9.36
CA PRO A 2 9.47 39.55 8.70
C PRO A 2 8.17 38.90 8.20
N SER A 3 7.94 38.93 6.87
CA SER A 3 6.93 38.09 6.25
C SER A 3 7.52 36.70 6.03
N SER A 4 6.97 35.73 6.75
CA SER A 4 7.33 34.33 6.67
C SER A 4 6.82 33.72 5.36
N ASP A 5 7.73 33.43 4.43
CA ASP A 5 7.46 32.55 3.28
C ASP A 5 7.24 31.12 3.78
N LEU A 6 6.03 30.82 4.23
CA LEU A 6 5.59 29.46 4.55
C LEU A 6 5.32 28.72 3.23
N LYS A 7 6.35 28.04 2.71
CA LYS A 7 6.20 27.08 1.62
C LYS A 7 5.18 26.01 2.03
N PRO A 8 4.05 25.83 1.31
CA PRO A 8 3.05 24.84 1.71
C PRO A 8 3.69 23.45 1.71
N ARG A 9 3.71 22.83 2.88
CA ARG A 9 4.15 21.44 3.04
C ARG A 9 3.15 20.56 2.30
N PRO A 10 3.59 19.63 1.43
CA PRO A 10 2.65 18.77 0.72
C PRO A 10 1.80 18.01 1.74
N PRO A 11 0.48 17.89 1.50
CA PRO A 11 -0.40 17.20 2.41
C PRO A 11 0.13 15.78 2.63
N ARG A 12 0.37 15.42 3.90
CA ARG A 12 0.77 14.06 4.24
C ARG A 12 -0.44 13.17 3.98
N ARG A 13 -0.45 12.45 2.85
CA ARG A 13 -1.45 11.40 2.59
C ARG A 13 -1.49 10.47 3.80
N ARG A 14 -2.68 10.31 4.39
CA ARG A 14 -2.89 9.38 5.51
C ARG A 14 -2.54 7.98 5.01
N VAL A 15 -1.66 7.28 5.70
CA VAL A 15 -1.27 5.91 5.34
C VAL A 15 -2.42 4.98 5.73
N THR A 16 -3.16 4.49 4.76
CA THR A 16 -4.26 3.54 4.97
C THR A 16 -3.71 2.12 5.14
N LEU A 17 -4.50 1.24 5.78
CA LEU A 17 -4.14 -0.18 5.91
C LEU A 17 -4.01 -0.85 4.53
N ASP A 18 -4.90 -0.55 3.57
CA ASP A 18 -4.79 -1.17 2.25
C ASP A 18 -3.60 -0.65 1.45
N ALA A 19 -3.15 0.59 1.65
CA ALA A 19 -1.89 1.08 1.09
C ALA A 19 -0.67 0.34 1.66
N GLN A 20 -0.69 0.01 2.96
CA GLN A 20 0.35 -0.82 3.57
C GLN A 20 0.31 -2.26 3.03
N LEU A 21 -0.89 -2.84 2.88
CA LEU A 21 -1.07 -4.18 2.34
C LEU A 21 -0.63 -4.26 0.87
N LEU A 22 -0.92 -3.24 0.05
CA LEU A 22 -0.46 -3.17 -1.33
C LEU A 22 1.06 -3.27 -1.41
N THR A 23 1.76 -2.41 -0.67
CA THR A 23 3.23 -2.39 -0.61
C THR A 23 3.80 -3.72 -0.10
N TYR A 24 3.14 -4.31 0.91
CA TYR A 24 3.53 -5.61 1.45
C TYR A 24 3.39 -6.73 0.40
N TRP A 25 2.23 -6.82 -0.26
CA TRP A 25 1.94 -7.88 -1.22
C TRP A 25 2.80 -7.78 -2.48
N GLU A 26 3.14 -6.57 -2.95
CA GLU A 26 4.08 -6.35 -4.04
C GLU A 26 5.50 -6.84 -3.69
N ARG A 27 5.97 -6.49 -2.47
CA ARG A 27 7.28 -6.94 -2.00
C ARG A 27 7.32 -8.44 -1.82
N GLU A 28 6.25 -9.03 -1.31
CA GLU A 28 6.15 -10.48 -1.12
C GLU A 28 6.07 -11.23 -2.46
N ALA A 29 5.36 -10.69 -3.46
CA ALA A 29 5.36 -11.25 -4.81
C ALA A 29 6.78 -11.28 -5.40
N THR A 30 7.51 -10.16 -5.33
CA THR A 30 8.90 -10.06 -5.81
C THR A 30 9.82 -11.04 -5.07
N ARG A 31 9.65 -11.17 -3.75
CA ARG A 31 10.42 -12.14 -2.94
C ARG A 31 10.15 -13.57 -3.39
N LEU A 32 8.89 -13.92 -3.64
CA LEU A 32 8.50 -15.26 -4.05
C LEU A 32 8.97 -15.58 -5.48
N GLU A 33 9.00 -14.60 -6.37
CA GLU A 33 9.60 -14.74 -7.70
C GLU A 33 11.11 -15.01 -7.61
N ALA A 34 11.83 -14.27 -6.77
CA ALA A 34 13.25 -14.52 -6.54
C ALA A 34 13.51 -15.93 -5.97
N LEU A 35 12.68 -16.39 -5.03
CA LEU A 35 12.75 -17.75 -4.50
C LEU A 35 12.41 -18.81 -5.56
N ALA A 36 11.46 -18.55 -6.45
CA ALA A 36 11.14 -19.44 -7.56
C ALA A 36 12.31 -19.56 -8.53
N ALA A 37 12.97 -18.44 -8.86
CA ALA A 37 14.13 -18.41 -9.75
C ALA A 37 15.36 -19.11 -9.13
N ALA A 38 15.54 -18.99 -7.81
CA ALA A 38 16.64 -19.63 -7.08
C ALA A 38 16.39 -21.12 -6.76
N ALA A 39 15.17 -21.63 -6.98
CA ALA A 39 14.82 -22.99 -6.59
C ALA A 39 15.51 -24.04 -7.47
N ARG A 40 16.19 -24.99 -6.81
CA ARG A 40 16.91 -26.10 -7.46
C ARG A 40 15.98 -27.15 -8.09
N PHE A 41 14.75 -27.26 -7.60
CA PHE A 41 13.78 -28.24 -8.08
C PHE A 41 12.56 -27.56 -8.70
N GLY A 42 12.19 -27.95 -9.92
CA GLY A 42 11.10 -27.32 -10.66
C GLY A 42 9.74 -27.38 -9.96
N TRP A 43 9.45 -28.39 -9.14
CA TRP A 43 8.21 -28.45 -8.37
C TRP A 43 8.18 -27.42 -7.22
N VAL A 44 9.33 -27.13 -6.61
CA VAL A 44 9.48 -26.06 -5.60
C VAL A 44 9.31 -24.70 -6.26
N ALA A 45 9.96 -24.48 -7.43
CA ALA A 45 9.81 -23.27 -8.22
C ALA A 45 8.35 -22.98 -8.55
N ARG A 46 7.60 -24.01 -9.02
CA ARG A 46 6.16 -23.90 -9.27
C ARG A 46 5.36 -23.55 -8.01
N GLY A 47 5.74 -24.08 -6.86
CA GLY A 47 5.12 -23.76 -5.57
C GLY A 47 5.26 -22.28 -5.21
N TYR A 48 6.47 -21.72 -5.35
CA TYR A 48 6.72 -20.30 -5.13
C TYR A 48 6.04 -19.41 -6.17
N ALA A 49 6.07 -19.79 -7.45
CA ALA A 49 5.38 -19.05 -8.51
C ALA A 49 3.88 -18.93 -8.24
N ARG A 50 3.21 -20.01 -7.83
CA ARG A 50 1.78 -19.96 -7.43
C ARG A 50 1.53 -19.04 -6.24
N LYS A 51 2.46 -18.97 -5.29
CA LYS A 51 2.34 -18.05 -4.16
C LYS A 51 2.54 -16.59 -4.61
N ALA A 52 3.48 -16.34 -5.52
CA ALA A 52 3.68 -15.02 -6.11
C ALA A 52 2.40 -14.54 -6.83
N GLU A 53 1.76 -15.40 -7.63
CA GLU A 53 0.47 -15.07 -8.26
C GLU A 53 -0.61 -14.71 -7.22
N ARG A 54 -0.70 -15.47 -6.13
CA ARG A 54 -1.65 -15.15 -5.03
C ARG A 54 -1.33 -13.81 -4.37
N ALA A 55 -0.06 -13.49 -4.16
CA ALA A 55 0.36 -12.21 -3.60
C ALA A 55 -0.04 -11.06 -4.53
N ARG A 56 0.19 -11.18 -5.85
CA ARG A 56 -0.26 -10.18 -6.83
C ARG A 56 -1.77 -10.02 -6.85
N ALA A 57 -2.53 -11.11 -6.77
CA ALA A 57 -3.99 -11.06 -6.68
C ALA A 57 -4.47 -10.32 -5.42
N GLN A 58 -3.76 -10.44 -4.29
CA GLN A 58 -4.09 -9.69 -3.08
C GLN A 58 -3.71 -8.21 -3.18
N ALA A 59 -2.57 -7.88 -3.80
CA ALA A 59 -2.20 -6.50 -4.09
C ALA A 59 -3.27 -5.82 -4.95
N ALA A 60 -3.77 -6.49 -5.99
CA ALA A 60 -4.86 -5.97 -6.83
C ALA A 60 -6.14 -5.67 -6.04
N ARG A 61 -6.57 -6.59 -5.16
CA ARG A 61 -7.73 -6.35 -4.28
C ARG A 61 -7.53 -5.20 -3.31
N SER A 62 -6.31 -5.03 -2.78
CA SER A 62 -6.00 -3.88 -1.92
C SER A 62 -5.97 -2.57 -2.72
N ALA A 63 -5.49 -2.59 -3.97
CA ALA A 63 -5.55 -1.45 -4.88
C ALA A 63 -6.99 -1.02 -5.18
N GLU A 64 -7.87 -1.98 -5.47
CA GLU A 64 -9.31 -1.73 -5.70
C GLU A 64 -9.98 -1.08 -4.47
N ARG A 65 -9.69 -1.61 -3.26
CA ARG A 65 -10.20 -1.04 -2.01
C ARG A 65 -9.67 0.37 -1.74
N GLU A 66 -8.41 0.63 -2.06
CA GLU A 66 -7.83 1.96 -1.91
C GLU A 66 -8.37 2.95 -2.95
N ALA A 67 -8.58 2.51 -4.19
CA ALA A 67 -9.20 3.32 -5.24
C ALA A 67 -10.66 3.68 -4.88
N ALA A 68 -11.41 2.75 -4.27
CA ALA A 68 -12.76 3.03 -3.76
C ALA A 68 -12.75 4.10 -2.65
N ARG A 69 -11.70 4.15 -1.82
CA ARG A 69 -11.52 5.23 -0.83
C ARG A 69 -11.14 6.57 -1.44
N GLY A 70 -10.33 6.58 -2.50
CA GLY A 70 -10.02 7.80 -3.25
C GLY A 70 -11.24 8.44 -3.93
N GLN A 71 -12.38 7.74 -3.98
CA GLN A 71 -13.67 8.27 -4.45
C GLN A 71 -14.64 8.65 -3.30
N ALA A 72 -14.33 8.29 -2.05
CA ALA A 72 -15.06 8.84 -0.91
C ALA A 72 -14.53 10.26 -0.65
N PRO A 73 -15.40 11.26 -0.39
CA PRO A 73 -14.93 12.56 0.05
C PRO A 73 -14.10 12.34 1.31
N GLU A 74 -12.84 12.80 1.26
CA GLU A 74 -11.90 12.71 2.36
C GLU A 74 -12.59 13.22 3.61
N GLY A 75 -12.83 12.31 4.56
CA GLY A 75 -13.49 12.62 5.82
C GLY A 75 -12.87 13.85 6.44
N GLU A 76 -13.75 14.79 6.76
CA GLU A 76 -13.50 16.03 7.48
C GLU A 76 -12.54 15.78 8.65
N PRO A 77 -11.55 16.66 8.88
CA PRO A 77 -10.79 16.59 10.11
C PRO A 77 -11.77 16.75 11.27
N GLU A 78 -11.82 15.76 12.16
CA GLU A 78 -12.45 15.91 13.47
C GLU A 78 -11.87 17.15 14.15
N GLU A 79 -12.59 18.26 14.04
CA GLU A 79 -12.54 19.35 14.99
C GLU A 79 -13.04 18.76 16.31
N THR A 80 -12.09 18.20 17.07
CA THR A 80 -12.26 18.05 18.51
C THR A 80 -12.26 19.46 19.06
N GLU A 81 -13.44 20.09 19.00
CA GLU A 81 -13.84 21.21 19.82
C GLU A 81 -13.73 20.76 21.28
N GLN A 82 -12.54 20.93 21.86
CA GLN A 82 -12.39 21.02 23.31
C GLN A 82 -13.01 22.35 23.72
N ALA A 83 -14.33 22.31 23.94
CA ALA A 83 -15.04 23.36 24.63
C ALA A 83 -14.51 23.50 26.07
N ALA A 84 -14.42 24.77 26.46
CA ALA A 84 -13.91 25.37 27.69
C ALA A 84 -14.26 24.68 29.02
#